data_AF-A0A5B8W4Z0-F1
#
_entry.id   AF-A0A5B8W4Z0-F1
#
_cell.length_a   1.000
_cell.length_b   1.000
_cell.length_c   1.000
_cell.angle_alpha   90.00
_cell.angle_beta   90.00
_cell.angle_gamma   90.00
#
_symmetry.space_group_name_H-M   'P 1'
#
loop_
_entity.id
_entity.type
_entity.pdbx_description
1 polymer ?
#
loop_
_entity_poly.entity_id
_entity_poly.type
_entity_poly.pdbx_seq_one_letter_code
_entity_poly.pdbx_strand_id
1 'polypeptide(L)'
;MKAITTLFFGIVSCTCLAQETSFKQLRYDENYAYLAKDTSANWYNRLKFQPVSQNKADYLSFGGEVRYQYFHFDNQDWGAAPADKDGFILTRYLGHVDFHAGKHFRTFVQLQSSLASGEAEKPSPVDQNLLDLHQAFVDLMTKDLTLRLGRQELSYGSQRLVAVREAPNNRQAFDAAKLMYGSKNLKLDVFYSYYVPAKPNIFDDGFNNGTQFWGAYGAFTQIPVVKNFDIYYLGIHKKAATFDDGKGAETRHSIGTRIWRTTPYWQYDLEGLYQFGNFAAGAISAWTLSANISHTFYQTKLKPQIGLKTEAISGDKNYGDGRLNTFNPLFPKGAYFGLAALIGPYNLLDAHPYFQFNLTKKLVFSADYDLFWRMNRNDGLYAVNGKVIYSGKAGSSKQIGRQLGGALEYTINKYLYLRQEITWFSAGHFLKEAGPGKDILMAGSTITLKF
;
A
#
# COMPACT_ATOMS: atom_id res chain seq x y z
N MET A 1 -31.28 -25.58 5.99
CA MET A 1 -30.26 -24.90 5.15
C MET A 1 -30.93 -24.51 3.84
N LYS A 2 -31.19 -23.21 3.63
CA LYS A 2 -31.71 -22.69 2.36
C LYS A 2 -30.53 -22.02 1.64
N ALA A 3 -30.12 -22.58 0.51
CA ALA A 3 -29.10 -22.00 -0.36
C ALA A 3 -29.73 -20.82 -1.13
N ILE A 4 -29.10 -19.65 -1.06
CA ILE A 4 -29.44 -18.49 -1.88
C ILE A 4 -28.43 -18.48 -3.04
N THR A 5 -28.92 -18.83 -4.22
CA THR A 5 -28.18 -18.75 -5.48
C THR A 5 -28.40 -17.37 -6.08
N THR A 6 -27.38 -16.51 -6.06
CA THR A 6 -27.43 -15.20 -6.75
C THR A 6 -26.81 -15.35 -8.13
N LEU A 7 -27.65 -15.28 -9.17
CA LEU A 7 -27.25 -15.31 -10.58
C LEU A 7 -26.98 -13.88 -11.06
N PHE A 8 -25.78 -13.59 -11.55
CA PHE A 8 -25.45 -12.30 -12.19
C PHE A 8 -25.40 -12.47 -13.71
N PHE A 9 -26.28 -11.75 -14.42
CA PHE A 9 -26.23 -11.63 -15.88
C PHE A 9 -25.25 -10.52 -16.27
N GLY A 10 -24.15 -10.87 -16.93
CA GLY A 10 -23.21 -9.92 -17.53
C GLY A 10 -23.37 -9.88 -19.05
N ILE A 11 -23.87 -8.76 -19.58
CA ILE A 11 -23.84 -8.47 -21.02
C ILE A 11 -22.40 -8.04 -21.36
N VAL A 12 -21.69 -8.85 -22.14
CA VAL A 12 -20.35 -8.54 -22.65
C VAL A 12 -20.47 -8.10 -24.10
N SER A 13 -20.29 -6.79 -24.34
CA SER A 13 -20.14 -6.25 -25.68
C SER A 13 -18.66 -6.34 -26.10
N CYS A 14 -18.37 -7.11 -27.14
CA CYS A 14 -17.06 -7.15 -27.79
C CYS A 14 -16.79 -5.82 -28.53
N THR A 15 -15.75 -5.09 -28.14
CA THR A 15 -15.18 -4.01 -28.97
C THR A 15 -13.69 -4.22 -29.17
N CYS A 16 -13.26 -3.97 -30.41
CA CYS A 16 -11.91 -4.15 -30.94
C CYS A 16 -10.86 -3.35 -30.15
N LEU A 17 -9.70 -3.96 -29.91
CA LEU A 17 -8.62 -3.44 -29.05
C LEU A 17 -7.88 -2.29 -29.73
N ALA A 18 -8.31 -1.04 -29.48
CA ALA A 18 -7.41 0.11 -29.50
C ALA A 18 -6.34 -0.08 -28.40
N GLN A 19 -5.18 0.54 -28.54
CA GLN A 19 -4.04 0.44 -27.61
C GLN A 19 -4.47 0.67 -26.16
N GLU A 20 -4.78 -0.41 -25.44
CA GLU A 20 -5.44 -0.32 -24.13
C GLU A 20 -4.43 0.10 -23.06
N THR A 21 -4.58 1.32 -22.56
CA THR A 21 -3.86 1.79 -21.38
C THR A 21 -4.40 1.07 -20.15
N SER A 22 -3.51 0.40 -19.41
CA SER A 22 -3.87 -0.19 -18.11
C SER A 22 -4.12 0.92 -17.09
N PHE A 23 -5.13 0.69 -16.23
CA PHE A 23 -5.45 1.55 -15.10
C PHE A 23 -4.22 1.75 -14.20
N LYS A 24 -3.91 3.00 -13.86
CA LYS A 24 -2.80 3.34 -12.95
C LYS A 24 -3.22 3.10 -11.51
N GLN A 25 -2.27 3.05 -10.57
CA GLN A 25 -2.63 2.93 -9.15
C GLN A 25 -3.24 4.24 -8.63
N LEU A 26 -2.59 5.36 -8.96
CA LEU A 26 -3.10 6.69 -8.70
C LEU A 26 -3.97 7.10 -9.88
N ARG A 27 -5.27 7.24 -9.66
CA ARG A 27 -6.25 7.59 -10.72
C ARG A 27 -5.88 8.91 -11.40
N TYR A 28 -5.34 9.85 -10.64
CA TYR A 28 -4.92 11.12 -11.17
C TYR A 28 -3.65 11.06 -12.05
N ASP A 29 -2.93 9.95 -12.13
CA ASP A 29 -1.81 9.79 -13.07
C ASP A 29 -2.27 9.33 -14.46
N GLU A 30 -3.56 9.04 -14.63
CA GLU A 30 -4.15 8.66 -15.89
C GLU A 30 -4.28 9.89 -16.81
N ASN A 31 -3.98 9.73 -18.09
CA ASN A 31 -4.06 10.80 -19.09
C ASN A 31 -4.83 10.32 -20.30
N TYR A 32 -6.00 10.92 -20.51
CA TYR A 32 -6.94 10.58 -21.57
C TYR A 32 -6.99 11.63 -22.69
N ALA A 33 -6.07 12.61 -22.71
CA ALA A 33 -6.04 13.67 -23.72
C ALA A 33 -5.90 13.15 -25.16
N TYR A 34 -5.37 11.93 -25.35
CA TYR A 34 -5.31 11.28 -26.67
C TYR A 34 -6.71 11.03 -27.27
N LEU A 35 -7.75 10.92 -26.44
CA LEU A 35 -9.14 10.76 -26.89
C LEU A 35 -9.71 12.01 -27.56
N ALA A 36 -9.06 13.17 -27.46
CA ALA A 36 -9.47 14.38 -28.19
C ALA A 36 -9.53 14.15 -29.72
N LYS A 37 -8.68 13.25 -30.24
CA LYS A 37 -8.61 12.86 -31.66
C LYS A 37 -9.40 11.59 -31.98
N ASP A 38 -9.96 10.93 -30.98
CA ASP A 38 -10.70 9.69 -31.17
C ASP A 38 -12.07 9.99 -31.77
N THR A 39 -12.38 9.33 -32.89
CA THR A 39 -13.68 9.39 -33.57
C THR A 39 -14.58 8.20 -33.19
N SER A 40 -14.03 7.19 -32.50
CA SER A 40 -14.76 6.03 -32.00
C SER A 40 -15.52 6.39 -30.72
N ALA A 41 -16.80 6.68 -30.87
CA ALA A 41 -17.64 7.13 -29.77
C ALA A 41 -18.28 5.96 -29.02
N ASN A 42 -17.51 5.25 -28.19
CA ASN A 42 -18.08 4.32 -27.22
C ASN A 42 -18.34 5.01 -25.86
N TRP A 43 -19.19 4.40 -25.04
CA TRP A 43 -19.57 4.92 -23.73
C TRP A 43 -18.36 5.22 -22.84
N TYR A 44 -17.38 4.30 -22.81
CA TYR A 44 -16.20 4.40 -21.94
C TYR A 44 -15.29 5.57 -22.34
N ASN A 45 -15.05 5.76 -23.64
CA ASN A 45 -14.23 6.86 -24.13
C ASN A 45 -14.89 8.22 -23.84
N ARG A 46 -16.23 8.31 -23.89
CA ARG A 46 -16.98 9.51 -23.48
C ARG A 46 -16.87 9.77 -21.97
N LEU A 47 -16.88 8.71 -21.17
CA LEU A 47 -16.69 8.82 -19.72
C LEU A 47 -15.28 9.32 -19.37
N LYS A 48 -14.25 8.81 -20.06
CA LYS A 48 -12.85 9.20 -19.86
C LYS A 48 -12.47 10.53 -20.48
N PHE A 49 -13.24 11.01 -21.45
CA PHE A 49 -12.99 12.29 -22.11
C PHE A 49 -14.28 12.92 -22.59
N GLN A 50 -14.78 13.87 -21.81
CA GLN A 50 -15.91 14.72 -22.16
C GLN A 50 -15.40 16.15 -22.43
N PRO A 51 -15.28 16.59 -23.70
CA PRO A 51 -14.81 17.93 -24.00
C PRO A 51 -15.83 18.97 -23.51
N VAL A 52 -15.32 20.03 -22.86
CA VAL A 52 -16.11 21.18 -22.39
C VAL A 52 -15.89 22.40 -23.29
N SER A 53 -14.79 22.42 -24.02
CA SER A 53 -14.42 23.48 -24.98
C SER A 53 -14.52 22.97 -26.43
N GLN A 54 -14.81 23.88 -27.38
CA GLN A 54 -14.92 23.54 -28.81
C GLN A 54 -13.61 23.00 -29.39
N ASN A 55 -12.47 23.55 -28.95
CA ASN A 55 -11.14 23.10 -29.37
C ASN A 55 -10.66 21.84 -28.63
N LYS A 56 -11.49 21.27 -27.73
CA LYS A 56 -11.21 20.10 -26.89
C LYS A 56 -9.96 20.24 -26.00
N ALA A 57 -9.53 21.46 -25.72
CA ALA A 57 -8.41 21.72 -24.81
C ALA A 57 -8.83 21.50 -23.34
N ASP A 58 -10.08 21.83 -23.03
CA ASP A 58 -10.69 21.65 -21.73
C ASP A 58 -11.63 20.45 -21.75
N TYR A 59 -11.50 19.57 -20.75
CA TYR A 59 -12.26 18.33 -20.69
C TYR A 59 -12.46 17.83 -19.25
N LEU A 60 -13.50 17.03 -19.08
CA LEU A 60 -13.76 16.23 -17.89
C LEU A 60 -13.43 14.77 -18.16
N SER A 61 -12.91 14.09 -17.14
CA SER A 61 -12.74 12.64 -17.09
C SER A 61 -13.38 12.11 -15.82
N PHE A 62 -14.12 11.02 -15.94
CA PHE A 62 -14.78 10.35 -14.84
C PHE A 62 -14.23 8.93 -14.70
N GLY A 63 -14.29 8.40 -13.49
CA GLY A 63 -13.93 7.01 -13.28
C GLY A 63 -14.18 6.55 -11.87
N GLY A 64 -13.90 5.27 -11.66
CA GLY A 64 -14.13 4.68 -10.36
C GLY A 64 -13.52 3.31 -10.19
N GLU A 65 -13.65 2.84 -8.96
CA GLU A 65 -13.29 1.49 -8.55
C GLU A 65 -14.37 0.95 -7.63
N VAL A 66 -14.74 -0.31 -7.83
CA VAL A 66 -15.52 -1.08 -6.88
C VAL A 66 -14.71 -2.32 -6.55
N ARG A 67 -14.41 -2.54 -5.27
CA ARG A 67 -13.71 -3.72 -4.80
C ARG A 67 -14.53 -4.41 -3.72
N TYR A 68 -14.71 -5.71 -3.87
CA TYR A 68 -15.25 -6.57 -2.82
C TYR A 68 -14.19 -7.61 -2.44
N GLN A 69 -14.01 -7.80 -1.15
CA GLN A 69 -13.12 -8.79 -0.59
C GLN A 69 -13.85 -9.56 0.50
N TYR A 70 -13.90 -10.88 0.38
CA TYR A 70 -14.33 -11.76 1.45
C TYR A 70 -13.08 -12.35 2.10
N PHE A 71 -13.03 -12.35 3.43
CA PHE A 71 -11.97 -12.98 4.21
C PHE A 71 -12.57 -13.90 5.25
N HIS A 72 -11.93 -15.04 5.43
CA HIS A 72 -12.20 -15.98 6.52
C HIS A 72 -10.89 -16.27 7.25
N PHE A 73 -10.93 -16.21 8.58
CA PHE A 73 -9.79 -16.48 9.45
C PHE A 73 -10.14 -17.54 10.49
N ASP A 74 -9.34 -18.60 10.54
CA ASP A 74 -9.22 -19.44 11.72
C ASP A 74 -8.15 -18.87 12.65
N ASN A 75 -8.51 -18.68 13.93
CA ASN A 75 -7.63 -18.18 14.99
C ASN A 75 -7.02 -16.80 14.67
N GLN A 76 -7.81 -15.83 14.23
CA GLN A 76 -7.35 -14.44 14.06
C GLN A 76 -6.61 -13.92 15.31
N ASP A 77 -5.59 -13.10 15.11
CA ASP A 77 -4.64 -12.65 16.14
C ASP A 77 -4.02 -13.81 16.94
N TRP A 78 -3.66 -14.90 16.24
CA TRP A 78 -3.12 -16.13 16.82
C TRP A 78 -4.01 -16.75 17.89
N GLY A 79 -5.33 -16.56 17.77
CA GLY A 79 -6.35 -17.06 18.67
C GLY A 79 -6.72 -16.12 19.81
N ALA A 80 -6.24 -14.88 19.81
CA ALA A 80 -6.62 -13.86 20.79
C ALA A 80 -7.94 -13.14 20.42
N ALA A 81 -8.24 -13.01 19.12
CA ALA A 81 -9.49 -12.43 18.67
C ALA A 81 -10.68 -13.38 18.93
N PRO A 82 -11.91 -12.84 19.06
CA PRO A 82 -13.11 -13.65 19.09
C PRO A 82 -13.20 -14.59 17.88
N ALA A 83 -13.72 -15.80 18.10
CA ALA A 83 -13.92 -16.74 17.00
C ALA A 83 -15.00 -16.24 16.04
N ASP A 84 -14.65 -16.17 14.76
CA ASP A 84 -15.55 -15.86 13.66
C ASP A 84 -15.73 -17.10 12.79
N LYS A 85 -16.98 -17.56 12.63
CA LYS A 85 -17.30 -18.76 11.83
C LYS A 85 -17.65 -18.42 10.39
N ASP A 86 -18.09 -17.19 10.14
CA ASP A 86 -18.73 -16.78 8.89
C ASP A 86 -17.80 -15.91 8.04
N GLY A 87 -16.74 -15.35 8.64
CA GLY A 87 -15.84 -14.42 7.98
C GLY A 87 -16.48 -13.04 7.78
N PHE A 88 -15.77 -12.17 7.08
CA PHE A 88 -16.19 -10.80 6.87
C PHE A 88 -15.95 -10.33 5.44
N ILE A 89 -16.64 -9.26 5.06
CA ILE A 89 -16.57 -8.63 3.75
C ILE A 89 -16.09 -7.20 3.91
N LEU A 90 -15.04 -6.87 3.15
CA LEU A 90 -14.57 -5.50 2.93
C LEU A 90 -15.03 -5.05 1.55
N THR A 91 -15.73 -3.92 1.50
CA THR A 91 -16.14 -3.28 0.25
C THR A 91 -15.50 -1.91 0.13
N ARG A 92 -15.01 -1.55 -1.06
CA ARG A 92 -14.53 -0.21 -1.37
C ARG A 92 -15.17 0.33 -2.62
N TYR A 93 -15.62 1.58 -2.55
CA TYR A 93 -16.05 2.39 -3.67
C TYR A 93 -15.15 3.61 -3.78
N LEU A 94 -14.62 3.85 -4.98
CA LEU A 94 -13.97 5.10 -5.35
C LEU A 94 -14.72 5.69 -6.53
N GLY A 95 -15.08 6.96 -6.46
CA GLY A 95 -15.66 7.71 -7.57
C GLY A 95 -14.93 9.03 -7.73
N HIS A 96 -14.51 9.38 -8.94
CA HIS A 96 -13.76 10.60 -9.16
C HIS A 96 -14.16 11.36 -10.42
N VAL A 97 -13.87 12.66 -10.37
CA VAL A 97 -13.95 13.61 -11.48
C VAL A 97 -12.61 14.30 -11.60
N ASP A 98 -12.12 14.42 -12.83
CA ASP A 98 -10.86 15.04 -13.17
C ASP A 98 -11.09 16.08 -14.27
N PHE A 99 -10.92 17.36 -13.94
CA PHE A 99 -11.11 18.47 -14.86
C PHE A 99 -9.77 19.05 -15.26
N HIS A 100 -9.56 19.20 -16.57
CA HIS A 100 -8.39 19.84 -17.15
C HIS A 100 -8.83 21.10 -17.90
N ALA A 101 -8.18 22.23 -17.62
CA ALA A 101 -8.30 23.45 -18.40
C ALA A 101 -6.97 23.73 -19.10
N GLY A 102 -6.92 23.40 -20.39
CA GLY A 102 -5.71 23.40 -21.20
C GLY A 102 -4.58 22.57 -20.59
N LYS A 103 -3.36 23.11 -20.62
CA LYS A 103 -2.13 22.46 -20.13
C LYS A 103 -1.62 23.00 -18.79
N HIS A 104 -2.36 23.94 -18.20
CA HIS A 104 -1.85 24.78 -17.10
C HIS A 104 -2.63 24.62 -15.79
N PHE A 105 -3.86 24.14 -15.87
CA PHE A 105 -4.72 24.01 -14.71
C PHE A 105 -5.45 22.67 -14.73
N ARG A 106 -5.54 22.05 -13.56
CA ARG A 106 -6.35 20.86 -13.33
C ARG A 106 -6.92 20.87 -11.93
N THR A 107 -8.11 20.29 -11.76
CA THR A 107 -8.61 19.90 -10.44
C THR A 107 -9.11 18.48 -10.45
N PHE A 108 -8.92 17.77 -9.34
CA PHE A 108 -9.30 16.38 -9.17
C PHE A 108 -10.06 16.24 -7.85
N VAL A 109 -11.20 15.55 -7.90
CA VAL A 109 -12.05 15.27 -6.75
C VAL A 109 -12.36 13.78 -6.73
N GLN A 110 -12.20 13.13 -5.58
CA GLN A 110 -12.51 11.72 -5.38
C GLN A 110 -13.22 11.50 -4.04
N LEU A 111 -14.34 10.79 -4.09
CA LEU A 111 -15.03 10.25 -2.93
C LEU A 111 -14.58 8.81 -2.69
N GLN A 112 -14.50 8.43 -1.43
CA GLN A 112 -14.24 7.06 -0.99
C GLN A 112 -15.30 6.60 -0.01
N SER A 113 -15.76 5.36 -0.17
CA SER A 113 -16.54 4.64 0.82
C SER A 113 -15.86 3.28 1.03
N SER A 114 -15.51 2.97 2.27
CA SER A 114 -14.91 1.72 2.70
C SER A 114 -15.79 1.12 3.79
N LEU A 115 -16.40 -0.03 3.51
CA LEU A 115 -17.33 -0.71 4.41
C LEU A 115 -16.72 -2.03 4.88
N ALA A 116 -16.91 -2.35 6.15
CA ALA A 116 -16.62 -3.65 6.73
C ALA A 116 -17.93 -4.26 7.24
N SER A 117 -18.18 -5.53 6.91
CA SER A 117 -19.43 -6.21 7.26
C SER A 117 -19.14 -7.63 7.70
N GLY A 118 -19.70 -8.03 8.84
CA GLY A 118 -19.51 -9.37 9.41
C GLY A 118 -18.30 -9.52 10.33
N GLU A 119 -17.44 -8.49 10.48
CA GLU A 119 -16.35 -8.56 11.45
C GLU A 119 -16.90 -8.81 12.87
N ALA A 120 -16.28 -9.78 13.56
CA ALA A 120 -16.67 -10.14 14.93
C ALA A 120 -16.40 -9.02 15.95
N GLU A 121 -15.42 -8.17 15.66
CA GLU A 121 -15.10 -6.98 16.43
C GLU A 121 -15.56 -5.72 15.71
N LYS A 122 -15.58 -4.59 16.44
CA LYS A 122 -15.90 -3.31 15.84
C LYS A 122 -14.84 -2.96 14.78
N PRO A 123 -15.22 -2.66 13.52
CA PRO A 123 -14.27 -2.33 12.49
C PRO A 123 -13.38 -1.15 12.84
N SER A 124 -12.11 -1.28 12.50
CA SER A 124 -11.13 -0.23 12.69
C SER A 124 -11.23 0.84 11.57
N PRO A 125 -10.70 2.06 11.77
CA PRO A 125 -10.66 3.07 10.71
C PRO A 125 -9.82 2.71 9.48
N VAL A 126 -9.03 1.63 9.52
CA VAL A 126 -8.33 1.13 8.32
C VAL A 126 -9.21 0.20 7.48
N ASP A 127 -10.27 -0.35 8.06
CA ASP A 127 -11.21 -1.27 7.41
C ASP A 127 -12.50 -0.56 7.02
N GLN A 128 -12.96 0.39 7.85
CA GLN A 128 -14.20 1.14 7.63
C GLN A 128 -14.00 2.66 7.68
N ASN A 129 -14.53 3.32 6.66
CA ASN A 129 -14.79 4.76 6.56
C ASN A 129 -16.03 4.94 5.67
N LEU A 130 -17.17 5.35 6.24
CA LEU A 130 -18.48 5.16 5.62
C LEU A 130 -18.60 5.90 4.28
N LEU A 131 -18.24 7.18 4.25
CA LEU A 131 -18.17 8.00 3.05
C LEU A 131 -17.44 9.31 3.37
N ASP A 132 -16.37 9.62 2.63
CA ASP A 132 -15.64 10.89 2.80
C ASP A 132 -15.08 11.43 1.47
N LEU A 133 -14.69 12.71 1.50
CA LEU A 133 -13.88 13.37 0.49
C LEU A 133 -12.42 12.92 0.64
N HIS A 134 -12.07 11.89 -0.11
CA HIS A 134 -10.74 11.26 -0.05
C HIS A 134 -9.65 12.09 -0.72
N GLN A 135 -9.96 12.70 -1.88
CA GLN A 135 -9.04 13.62 -2.56
C GLN A 135 -9.78 14.82 -3.09
N ALA A 136 -9.16 15.99 -2.97
CA ALA A 136 -9.61 17.25 -3.54
C ALA A 136 -8.40 18.18 -3.67
N PHE A 137 -7.90 18.35 -4.88
CA PHE A 137 -6.72 19.18 -5.12
C PHE A 137 -6.81 19.99 -6.41
N VAL A 138 -5.95 21.00 -6.49
CA VAL A 138 -5.68 21.81 -7.68
C VAL A 138 -4.22 21.65 -8.06
N ASP A 139 -3.98 21.49 -9.36
CA ASP A 139 -2.65 21.47 -9.99
C ASP A 139 -2.47 22.73 -10.84
N LEU A 140 -1.38 23.46 -10.59
CA LEU A 140 -0.87 24.52 -11.46
C LEU A 140 0.37 24.01 -12.19
N MET A 141 0.30 23.95 -13.51
CA MET A 141 1.26 23.21 -14.34
C MET A 141 1.99 24.12 -15.34
N THR A 142 3.29 23.92 -15.44
CA THR A 142 4.11 24.36 -16.58
C THR A 142 4.57 23.11 -17.34
N LYS A 143 5.56 23.25 -18.22
CA LYS A 143 6.08 22.12 -18.99
C LYS A 143 6.69 21.02 -18.10
N ASP A 144 7.48 21.42 -17.10
CA ASP A 144 8.30 20.50 -16.29
C ASP A 144 8.00 20.60 -14.79
N LEU A 145 7.13 21.54 -14.37
CA LEU A 145 6.77 21.78 -12.96
C LEU A 145 5.27 21.67 -12.74
N THR A 146 4.88 21.13 -11.59
CA THR A 146 3.50 21.12 -11.09
C THR A 146 3.48 21.48 -9.62
N LEU A 147 2.71 22.49 -9.25
CA LEU A 147 2.36 22.78 -7.86
C LEU A 147 0.97 22.19 -7.59
N ARG A 148 0.88 21.26 -6.64
CA ARG A 148 -0.35 20.64 -6.18
C ARG A 148 -0.71 21.13 -4.78
N LEU A 149 -1.94 21.63 -4.61
CA LEU A 149 -2.47 22.09 -3.33
C LEU A 149 -3.79 21.38 -3.03
N GLY A 150 -3.91 20.84 -1.81
CA GLY A 150 -5.15 20.23 -1.32
C GLY A 150 -4.95 18.80 -0.82
N ARG A 151 -6.08 18.12 -0.59
CA ARG A 151 -6.12 16.75 -0.11
C ARG A 151 -5.75 15.79 -1.23
N GLN A 152 -4.74 14.97 -1.00
CA GLN A 152 -4.16 14.11 -2.03
C GLN A 152 -3.55 12.85 -1.42
N GLU A 153 -3.30 11.87 -2.26
CA GLU A 153 -2.50 10.71 -1.89
C GLU A 153 -1.00 10.98 -2.08
N LEU A 154 -0.19 10.36 -1.21
CA LEU A 154 1.26 10.31 -1.37
C LEU A 154 1.69 8.86 -1.55
N SER A 155 2.55 8.61 -2.54
CA SER A 155 3.05 7.27 -2.86
C SER A 155 4.46 7.38 -3.41
N TYR A 156 5.42 6.72 -2.77
CA TYR A 156 6.84 6.81 -3.11
C TYR A 156 7.52 5.43 -3.17
N GLY A 157 8.49 5.31 -4.07
CA GLY A 157 9.35 4.14 -4.21
C GLY A 157 8.59 2.81 -4.33
N SER A 158 9.00 1.86 -3.51
CA SER A 158 8.42 0.52 -3.35
C SER A 158 7.15 0.49 -2.49
N GLN A 159 6.66 1.65 -2.03
CA GLN A 159 5.54 1.83 -1.08
C GLN A 159 5.75 1.16 0.27
N ARG A 160 7.01 0.99 0.68
CA ARG A 160 7.38 0.47 2.00
C ARG A 160 7.32 1.55 3.07
N LEU A 161 7.56 2.81 2.71
CA LEU A 161 7.53 3.95 3.64
C LEU A 161 6.32 4.84 3.48
N VAL A 162 5.91 5.07 2.23
CA VAL A 162 4.80 5.95 1.91
C VAL A 162 3.97 5.30 0.82
N ALA A 163 2.84 4.75 1.24
CA ALA A 163 1.87 4.09 0.38
C ALA A 163 0.52 4.77 0.47
N VAL A 164 -0.29 4.57 -0.56
CA VAL A 164 -1.73 4.88 -0.51
C VAL A 164 -2.52 3.91 0.37
N ARG A 165 -1.89 2.81 0.80
CA ARG A 165 -2.50 1.70 1.56
C ARG A 165 -3.65 1.02 0.81
N GLU A 166 -3.29 0.25 -0.22
CA GLU A 166 -4.27 -0.52 -1.01
C GLU A 166 -5.01 -1.58 -0.19
N ALA A 167 -4.34 -2.20 0.77
CA ALA A 167 -4.92 -3.12 1.77
C ALA A 167 -4.69 -2.52 3.17
N PRO A 168 -5.61 -2.70 4.14
CA PRO A 168 -6.75 -3.61 4.11
C PRO A 168 -7.94 -3.10 3.28
N ASN A 169 -8.53 -1.95 3.58
CA ASN A 169 -9.65 -1.40 2.80
C ASN A 169 -9.49 0.09 2.49
N ASN A 170 -9.40 0.89 3.55
CA ASN A 170 -9.44 2.34 3.51
C ASN A 170 -8.06 2.93 3.16
N ARG A 171 -7.98 3.60 2.00
CA ARG A 171 -6.76 4.29 1.56
C ARG A 171 -6.49 5.51 2.44
N GLN A 172 -5.26 5.99 2.42
CA GLN A 172 -4.84 7.14 3.21
C GLN A 172 -4.61 8.38 2.37
N ALA A 173 -5.00 9.53 2.91
CA ALA A 173 -4.86 10.84 2.29
C ALA A 173 -4.09 11.82 3.18
N PHE A 174 -3.63 12.89 2.56
CA PHE A 174 -2.86 13.95 3.16
C PHE A 174 -3.36 15.30 2.69
N ASP A 175 -3.58 16.23 3.63
CA ASP A 175 -3.77 17.64 3.30
C ASP A 175 -2.38 18.24 3.08
N ALA A 176 -2.04 18.57 1.82
CA ALA A 176 -0.65 18.83 1.45
C ALA A 176 -0.48 19.96 0.43
N ALA A 177 0.69 20.59 0.51
CA ALA A 177 1.29 21.36 -0.56
C ALA A 177 2.47 20.57 -1.11
N LYS A 178 2.51 20.35 -2.43
CA LYS A 178 3.50 19.51 -3.10
C LYS A 178 3.98 20.18 -4.38
N LEU A 179 5.29 20.35 -4.52
CA LEU A 179 5.93 20.77 -5.75
C LEU A 179 6.57 19.55 -6.41
N MET A 180 6.26 19.36 -7.69
CA MET A 180 6.75 18.26 -8.51
C MET A 180 7.53 18.83 -9.69
N TYR A 181 8.73 18.33 -9.88
CA TYR A 181 9.56 18.57 -11.06
C TYR A 181 9.76 17.26 -11.81
N GLY A 182 9.54 17.28 -13.12
CA GLY A 182 9.70 16.11 -13.98
C GLY A 182 10.46 16.47 -15.25
N SER A 183 11.52 15.73 -15.53
CA SER A 183 12.20 15.73 -16.83
C SER A 183 12.36 14.29 -17.32
N LYS A 184 13.06 14.10 -18.45
CA LYS A 184 13.24 12.78 -19.08
C LYS A 184 13.81 11.71 -18.14
N ASN A 185 14.77 12.09 -17.28
CA ASN A 185 15.53 11.14 -16.47
C ASN A 185 15.47 11.43 -14.95
N LEU A 186 14.71 12.45 -14.53
CA LEU A 186 14.64 12.90 -13.14
C LEU A 186 13.19 13.25 -12.79
N LYS A 187 12.71 12.73 -11.67
CA LYS A 187 11.54 13.21 -10.95
C LYS A 187 11.94 13.67 -9.56
N LEU A 188 11.52 14.86 -9.16
CA LEU A 188 11.78 15.42 -7.84
C LEU A 188 10.47 15.93 -7.26
N ASP A 189 10.13 15.45 -6.06
CA ASP A 189 8.99 15.93 -5.31
C ASP A 189 9.48 16.58 -4.01
N VAL A 190 8.90 17.71 -3.64
CA VAL A 190 9.06 18.34 -2.32
C VAL A 190 7.68 18.62 -1.77
N PHE A 191 7.42 18.26 -0.51
CA PHE A 191 6.09 18.41 0.07
C PHE A 191 6.12 18.71 1.57
N TYR A 192 5.04 19.34 2.02
CA TYR A 192 4.67 19.46 3.42
C TYR A 192 3.20 19.09 3.56
N SER A 193 2.86 18.31 4.57
CA SER A 193 1.55 17.70 4.68
C SER A 193 1.13 17.37 6.10
N TYR A 194 -0.17 17.16 6.26
CA TYR A 194 -0.80 16.61 7.44
C TYR A 194 -1.51 15.32 7.06
N TYR A 195 -1.30 14.25 7.84
CA TYR A 195 -2.04 13.00 7.64
C TYR A 195 -3.51 13.22 8.01
N VAL A 196 -4.42 12.73 7.17
CA VAL A 196 -5.87 12.78 7.40
C VAL A 196 -6.30 11.45 8.03
N PRO A 197 -6.56 11.39 9.35
CA PRO A 197 -7.03 10.17 9.98
C PRO A 197 -8.50 9.93 9.65
N ALA A 198 -8.80 8.73 9.18
CA ALA A 198 -10.17 8.30 8.96
C ALA A 198 -10.95 8.22 10.28
N LYS A 199 -12.22 8.61 10.23
CA LYS A 199 -13.13 8.57 11.36
C LYS A 199 -14.38 7.74 11.04
N PRO A 200 -15.18 7.37 12.07
CA PRO A 200 -16.25 6.39 11.89
C PRO A 200 -17.50 6.89 11.17
N ASN A 201 -17.68 8.21 10.97
CA ASN A 201 -18.94 8.75 10.44
C ASN A 201 -18.80 9.11 8.95
N ILE A 202 -19.71 9.96 8.46
CA ILE A 202 -19.76 10.41 7.07
C ILE A 202 -19.30 11.86 7.02
N PHE A 203 -18.37 12.17 6.11
CA PHE A 203 -17.77 13.50 5.91
C PHE A 203 -17.20 14.11 7.19
N ASP A 204 -16.55 13.31 8.04
CA ASP A 204 -15.95 13.74 9.30
C ASP A 204 -14.41 13.71 9.31
N ASP A 205 -13.76 13.35 8.20
CA ASP A 205 -12.32 13.39 8.04
C ASP A 205 -11.82 14.83 7.83
N GLY A 206 -11.97 15.66 8.86
CA GLY A 206 -11.47 17.03 8.90
C GLY A 206 -9.95 17.12 9.05
N PHE A 207 -9.44 18.34 8.86
CA PHE A 207 -8.02 18.66 9.06
C PHE A 207 -7.52 18.21 10.44
N ASN A 208 -6.30 17.64 10.48
CA ASN A 208 -5.71 17.11 11.69
C ASN A 208 -4.23 17.52 11.82
N ASN A 209 -3.87 18.16 12.92
CA ASN A 209 -2.48 18.56 13.20
C ASN A 209 -1.72 17.59 14.13
N GLY A 210 -2.24 16.38 14.32
CA GLY A 210 -1.67 15.34 15.19
C GLY A 210 -0.52 14.57 14.55
N THR A 211 -0.44 14.57 13.22
CA THR A 211 0.66 13.95 12.46
C THR A 211 1.03 14.84 11.27
N GLN A 212 2.19 15.50 11.38
CA GLN A 212 2.82 16.27 10.32
C GLN A 212 3.79 15.37 9.55
N PHE A 213 3.87 15.55 8.24
CA PHE A 213 4.76 14.78 7.37
C PHE A 213 5.30 15.67 6.25
N TRP A 214 6.61 15.68 6.07
CA TRP A 214 7.29 16.51 5.06
C TRP A 214 8.47 15.76 4.46
N GLY A 215 8.91 16.19 3.29
CA GLY A 215 10.06 15.55 2.68
C GLY A 215 10.40 16.03 1.29
N ALA A 216 11.50 15.46 0.80
CA ALA A 216 11.95 15.56 -0.57
C ALA A 216 12.29 14.16 -1.09
N TYR A 217 11.85 13.85 -2.31
CA TYR A 217 12.06 12.55 -2.94
C TYR A 217 12.54 12.74 -4.37
N GLY A 218 13.74 12.25 -4.68
CA GLY A 218 14.33 12.27 -6.01
C GLY A 218 14.43 10.87 -6.59
N ALA A 219 13.88 10.65 -7.79
CA ALA A 219 14.00 9.41 -8.56
C ALA A 219 14.73 9.69 -9.88
N PHE A 220 15.85 9.01 -10.07
CA PHE A 220 16.75 9.16 -11.20
C PHE A 220 16.74 7.88 -12.03
N THR A 221 16.72 8.03 -13.35
CA THR A 221 16.80 6.90 -14.29
C THR A 221 17.94 7.10 -15.26
N GLN A 222 18.38 6.01 -15.91
CA GLN A 222 19.52 5.99 -16.83
C GLN A 222 20.87 6.37 -16.19
N ILE A 223 21.03 6.17 -14.87
CA ILE A 223 22.31 6.35 -14.18
C ILE A 223 23.28 5.23 -14.59
N PRO A 224 24.56 5.53 -14.89
CA PRO A 224 25.56 4.50 -15.16
C PRO A 224 25.61 3.45 -14.04
N VAL A 225 25.82 2.18 -14.40
CA VAL A 225 25.85 1.02 -13.49
C VAL A 225 24.48 0.68 -12.86
N VAL A 226 23.94 1.55 -11.99
CA VAL A 226 22.75 1.24 -11.16
C VAL A 226 21.42 1.37 -11.91
N LYS A 227 21.39 2.07 -13.04
CA LYS A 227 20.23 2.38 -13.90
C LYS A 227 19.17 3.24 -13.24
N ASN A 228 18.51 2.78 -12.18
CA ASN A 228 17.56 3.59 -11.44
C ASN A 228 17.98 3.71 -9.98
N PHE A 229 17.84 4.93 -9.47
CA PHE A 229 18.32 5.34 -8.17
C PHE A 229 17.35 6.34 -7.57
N ASP A 230 16.92 6.10 -6.34
CA ASP A 230 16.13 7.02 -5.56
C ASP A 230 16.96 7.50 -4.35
N ILE A 231 16.80 8.77 -3.98
CA ILE A 231 17.33 9.35 -2.75
C ILE A 231 16.25 10.22 -2.12
N TYR A 232 16.13 10.16 -0.80
CA TYR A 232 15.06 10.89 -0.13
C TYR A 232 15.42 11.31 1.30
N TYR A 233 14.74 12.37 1.72
CA TYR A 233 14.62 12.80 3.10
C TYR A 233 13.14 12.87 3.46
N LEU A 234 12.74 12.22 4.55
CA LEU A 234 11.36 12.18 5.03
C LEU A 234 11.33 12.50 6.53
N GLY A 235 10.61 13.55 6.92
CA GLY A 235 10.40 13.93 8.31
C GLY A 235 8.95 13.72 8.73
N ILE A 236 8.74 13.23 9.96
CA ILE A 236 7.44 13.06 10.58
C ILE A 236 7.47 13.65 11.99
N HIS A 237 6.38 14.31 12.38
CA HIS A 237 6.13 14.67 13.77
C HIS A 237 4.76 14.12 14.18
N LYS A 238 4.72 13.33 15.25
CA LYS A 238 3.51 12.82 15.90
C LYS A 238 3.42 13.39 17.30
N LYS A 239 2.26 13.95 17.66
CA LYS A 239 1.99 14.42 19.03
C LYS A 239 2.00 13.27 20.05
N ALA A 240 1.59 12.08 19.61
CA ALA A 240 1.61 10.86 20.41
C ALA A 240 1.97 9.67 19.52
N ALA A 241 3.03 8.97 19.89
CA ALA A 241 3.47 7.70 19.37
C ALA A 241 3.58 6.70 20.52
N THR A 242 3.42 5.41 20.21
CA THR A 242 3.58 4.30 21.16
C THR A 242 4.56 3.30 20.57
N PHE A 243 5.56 2.96 21.35
CA PHE A 243 6.49 1.87 21.11
C PHE A 243 6.50 0.96 22.35
N ASP A 244 7.12 -0.21 22.27
CA ASP A 244 7.22 -1.12 23.41
C ASP A 244 7.98 -0.49 24.60
N ASP A 245 8.92 0.42 24.31
CA ASP A 245 9.66 1.18 25.33
C ASP A 245 8.90 2.40 25.89
N GLY A 246 7.69 2.71 25.39
CA GLY A 246 6.83 3.71 26.03
C GLY A 246 5.96 4.53 25.09
N LYS A 247 5.48 5.67 25.59
CA LYS A 247 4.58 6.59 24.88
C LYS A 247 5.08 8.02 24.98
N GLY A 248 4.96 8.78 23.90
CA GLY A 248 5.37 10.19 23.88
C GLY A 248 5.29 10.81 22.50
N ALA A 249 5.61 12.10 22.40
CA ALA A 249 5.75 12.76 21.11
C ALA A 249 6.95 12.19 20.34
N GLU A 250 6.85 12.12 19.02
CA GLU A 250 7.90 11.62 18.14
C GLU A 250 8.19 12.69 17.08
N THR A 251 9.45 13.09 16.96
CA THR A 251 9.95 13.83 15.79
C THR A 251 11.05 13.01 15.18
N ARG A 252 10.82 12.49 13.97
CA ARG A 252 11.71 11.55 13.32
C ARG A 252 12.04 12.03 11.91
N HIS A 253 13.31 11.91 11.57
CA HIS A 253 13.84 12.16 10.24
C HIS A 253 14.40 10.86 9.68
N SER A 254 14.17 10.62 8.39
CA SER A 254 14.65 9.45 7.66
C SER A 254 15.44 9.93 6.45
N ILE A 255 16.65 9.41 6.26
CA ILE A 255 17.44 9.60 5.03
C ILE A 255 17.68 8.21 4.46
N GLY A 256 17.35 8.03 3.19
CA GLY A 256 17.45 6.73 2.55
C GLY A 256 17.70 6.80 1.07
N THR A 257 18.03 5.64 0.52
CA THR A 257 18.27 5.43 -0.90
C THR A 257 17.75 4.08 -1.35
N ARG A 258 17.39 4.01 -2.63
CA ARG A 258 16.90 2.79 -3.28
C ARG A 258 17.55 2.64 -4.64
N ILE A 259 17.98 1.43 -4.98
CA ILE A 259 18.48 1.07 -6.30
C ILE A 259 17.59 -0.04 -6.83
N TRP A 260 17.04 0.16 -8.03
CA TRP A 260 16.06 -0.77 -8.57
C TRP A 260 16.19 -0.92 -10.08
N ARG A 261 15.84 -2.10 -10.57
CA ARG A 261 15.79 -2.38 -12.01
C ARG A 261 14.87 -3.55 -12.28
N THR A 262 14.14 -3.43 -13.37
CA THR A 262 13.38 -4.52 -13.96
C THR A 262 13.86 -4.70 -15.38
N THR A 263 14.47 -5.84 -15.65
CA THR A 263 14.68 -6.35 -17.00
C THR A 263 13.71 -7.51 -17.23
N PRO A 264 13.64 -8.10 -18.43
CA PRO A 264 12.92 -9.35 -18.57
C PRO A 264 13.45 -10.37 -17.54
N TYR A 265 14.73 -10.73 -17.60
CA TYR A 265 15.28 -11.85 -16.82
C TYR A 265 15.49 -11.57 -15.33
N TRP A 266 16.00 -10.39 -14.99
CA TRP A 266 16.37 -10.04 -13.61
C TRP A 266 15.59 -8.83 -13.14
N GLN A 267 15.08 -8.92 -11.92
CA GLN A 267 14.55 -7.78 -11.18
C GLN A 267 15.28 -7.70 -9.83
N TYR A 268 15.70 -6.49 -9.47
CA TYR A 268 16.20 -6.18 -8.13
C TYR A 268 15.60 -4.86 -7.63
N ASP A 269 15.38 -4.80 -6.33
CA ASP A 269 14.93 -3.61 -5.59
C ASP A 269 15.62 -3.66 -4.23
N LEU A 270 16.59 -2.78 -4.02
CA LEU A 270 17.40 -2.71 -2.82
C LEU A 270 17.17 -1.34 -2.20
N GLU A 271 16.72 -1.29 -0.94
CA GLU A 271 16.42 -0.03 -0.25
C GLU A 271 16.96 -0.06 1.17
N GLY A 272 17.64 1.02 1.56
CA GLY A 272 18.21 1.18 2.89
C GLY A 272 18.08 2.61 3.38
N LEU A 273 17.81 2.78 4.67
CA LEU A 273 17.64 4.10 5.28
C LEU A 273 18.01 4.09 6.77
N TYR A 274 18.35 5.28 7.26
CA TYR A 274 18.62 5.55 8.66
C TYR A 274 17.66 6.61 9.20
N GLN A 275 17.25 6.45 10.46
CA GLN A 275 16.32 7.32 11.17
C GLN A 275 16.95 7.89 12.44
N PHE A 276 16.72 9.18 12.64
CA PHE A 276 17.21 9.95 13.79
C PHE A 276 16.17 10.99 14.22
N GLY A 277 16.39 11.62 15.37
CA GLY A 277 15.47 12.58 15.97
C GLY A 277 15.19 12.25 17.43
N ASN A 278 13.97 12.48 17.89
CA ASN A 278 13.60 12.39 19.30
C ASN A 278 12.27 11.64 19.48
N PHE A 279 12.23 10.80 20.50
CA PHE A 279 11.01 10.16 21.00
C PHE A 279 10.92 10.41 22.51
N ALA A 280 9.86 11.08 22.95
CA ALA A 280 9.78 11.65 24.29
C ALA A 280 11.07 12.45 24.63
N ALA A 281 11.75 12.12 25.74
CA ALA A 281 13.03 12.71 26.13
C ALA A 281 14.26 12.01 25.51
N GLY A 282 14.07 10.88 24.81
CA GLY A 282 15.14 10.05 24.26
C GLY A 282 15.48 10.37 22.81
N ALA A 283 16.63 9.85 22.36
CA ALA A 283 17.13 9.99 20.99
C ALA A 283 16.76 8.78 20.12
N ILE A 284 16.35 9.02 18.88
CA ILE A 284 16.08 7.97 17.89
C ILE A 284 17.36 7.59 17.17
N SER A 285 17.60 6.29 17.00
CA SER A 285 18.67 5.75 16.17
C SER A 285 18.25 4.40 15.62
N ALA A 286 17.58 4.43 14.48
CA ALA A 286 16.97 3.24 13.87
C ALA A 286 17.32 3.16 12.39
N TRP A 287 17.15 1.98 11.79
CA TRP A 287 17.44 1.72 10.39
C TRP A 287 16.63 0.54 9.86
N THR A 288 16.56 0.46 8.54
CA THR A 288 16.10 -0.74 7.84
C THR A 288 16.93 -0.96 6.58
N LEU A 289 17.12 -2.22 6.22
CA LEU A 289 17.61 -2.67 4.93
C LEU A 289 16.59 -3.63 4.34
N SER A 290 16.34 -3.53 3.04
CA SER A 290 15.45 -4.44 2.32
C SER A 290 16.02 -4.80 0.96
N ALA A 291 15.80 -6.05 0.56
CA ALA A 291 16.19 -6.55 -0.74
C ALA A 291 15.06 -7.40 -1.31
N ASN A 292 14.70 -7.16 -2.57
CA ASN A 292 13.88 -8.06 -3.37
C ASN A 292 14.63 -8.35 -4.67
N ILE A 293 15.06 -9.60 -4.85
CA ILE A 293 15.80 -10.04 -6.03
C ILE A 293 15.05 -11.22 -6.64
N SER A 294 14.85 -11.20 -7.95
CA SER A 294 14.22 -12.32 -8.66
C SER A 294 14.78 -12.54 -10.05
N HIS A 295 14.63 -13.79 -10.50
CA HIS A 295 14.96 -14.24 -11.83
C HIS A 295 13.76 -14.88 -12.51
N THR A 296 13.52 -14.54 -13.77
CA THR A 296 12.46 -15.09 -14.61
C THR A 296 13.04 -15.96 -15.73
N PHE A 297 12.65 -17.24 -15.76
CA PHE A 297 13.12 -18.23 -16.72
C PHE A 297 12.27 -18.23 -18.01
N TYR A 298 12.44 -17.23 -18.89
CA TYR A 298 11.61 -17.06 -20.11
C TYR A 298 11.63 -18.22 -21.10
N GLN A 299 12.70 -19.01 -21.10
CA GLN A 299 12.89 -20.12 -22.05
C GLN A 299 12.16 -21.39 -21.64
N THR A 300 11.50 -21.40 -20.47
CA THR A 300 10.77 -22.55 -19.96
C THR A 300 9.26 -22.34 -20.08
N LYS A 301 8.50 -23.44 -20.16
CA LYS A 301 7.03 -23.40 -20.15
C LYS A 301 6.56 -22.70 -18.86
N LEU A 302 5.53 -21.86 -18.96
CA LEU A 302 4.97 -21.03 -17.85
C LEU A 302 5.85 -19.89 -17.33
N LYS A 303 7.08 -19.73 -17.82
CA LYS A 303 7.99 -18.62 -17.47
C LYS A 303 8.04 -18.36 -15.95
N PRO A 304 8.45 -19.36 -15.15
CA PRO A 304 8.52 -19.23 -13.71
C PRO A 304 9.45 -18.09 -13.33
N GLN A 305 9.06 -17.35 -12.32
CA GLN A 305 9.88 -16.39 -11.63
C GLN A 305 10.16 -16.93 -10.24
N ILE A 306 11.41 -16.88 -9.80
CA ILE A 306 11.82 -17.24 -8.45
C ILE A 306 12.51 -16.03 -7.86
N GLY A 307 12.20 -15.69 -6.61
CA GLY A 307 12.81 -14.58 -5.94
C GLY A 307 12.93 -14.75 -4.44
N LEU A 308 13.65 -13.83 -3.84
CA LEU A 308 13.83 -13.69 -2.41
C LEU A 308 13.56 -12.24 -2.04
N LYS A 309 12.64 -12.04 -1.10
CA LYS A 309 12.50 -10.81 -0.32
C LYS A 309 13.14 -11.05 1.05
N THR A 310 13.83 -10.05 1.58
CA THR A 310 14.38 -10.12 2.93
C THR A 310 14.58 -8.72 3.47
N GLU A 311 14.28 -8.58 4.75
CA GLU A 311 14.35 -7.33 5.45
C GLU A 311 15.09 -7.50 6.77
N ALA A 312 15.91 -6.51 7.10
CA ALA A 312 16.48 -6.34 8.43
C ALA A 312 16.03 -4.98 8.95
N ILE A 313 15.17 -5.01 9.97
CA ILE A 313 14.47 -3.87 10.52
C ILE A 313 14.83 -3.76 12.00
N SER A 314 15.53 -2.68 12.35
CA SER A 314 15.96 -2.46 13.73
C SER A 314 14.79 -2.42 14.72
N GLY A 315 15.05 -3.01 15.89
CA GLY A 315 14.22 -2.92 17.08
C GLY A 315 15.03 -2.40 18.25
N ASP A 316 14.34 -2.02 19.31
CA ASP A 316 14.95 -1.49 20.53
C ASP A 316 15.89 -2.48 21.20
N LYS A 317 17.02 -1.97 21.73
CA LYS A 317 18.08 -2.80 22.31
C LYS A 317 17.96 -2.89 23.82
N ASN A 318 17.64 -1.80 24.50
CA ASN A 318 17.51 -1.77 25.96
C ASN A 318 16.38 -0.82 26.35
N TYR A 319 15.45 -1.31 27.17
CA TYR A 319 14.37 -0.48 27.69
C TYR A 319 14.89 0.64 28.58
N GLY A 320 14.36 1.86 28.42
CA GLY A 320 14.57 2.98 29.32
C GLY A 320 15.99 3.56 29.32
N ASP A 321 16.83 3.26 28.32
CA ASP A 321 18.20 3.79 28.22
C ASP A 321 18.28 5.19 27.58
N GLY A 322 17.12 5.79 27.29
CA GLY A 322 17.02 7.09 26.64
C GLY A 322 17.31 7.06 25.13
N ARG A 323 17.31 5.88 24.51
CA ARG A 323 17.43 5.70 23.07
C ARG A 323 16.29 4.81 22.56
N LEU A 324 15.75 5.14 21.39
CA LEU A 324 14.81 4.29 20.69
C LEU A 324 15.46 3.75 19.41
N ASN A 325 15.73 2.44 19.36
CA ASN A 325 16.23 1.79 18.15
C ASN A 325 15.14 1.17 17.28
N THR A 326 13.88 1.22 17.68
CA THR A 326 12.76 0.74 16.86
C THR A 326 12.59 1.61 15.61
N PHE A 327 12.68 0.96 14.46
CA PHE A 327 12.35 1.57 13.17
C PHE A 327 10.86 1.91 13.07
N ASN A 328 10.54 3.01 12.39
CA ASN A 328 9.17 3.42 12.10
C ASN A 328 8.97 3.48 10.57
N PRO A 329 8.11 2.63 9.98
CA PRO A 329 7.84 2.59 8.55
C PRO A 329 7.03 3.78 8.03
N LEU A 330 6.66 4.74 8.89
CA LEU A 330 5.86 5.93 8.55
C LEU A 330 4.44 5.57 8.14
N PHE A 331 4.24 5.29 6.85
CA PHE A 331 2.95 5.04 6.20
C PHE A 331 3.05 3.85 5.23
N PRO A 332 3.33 2.64 5.74
CA PRO A 332 3.55 1.47 4.90
C PRO A 332 2.27 0.99 4.21
N LYS A 333 2.43 0.23 3.13
CA LYS A 333 1.35 -0.62 2.59
C LYS A 333 0.97 -1.71 3.61
N GLY A 334 -0.31 -2.10 3.64
CA GLY A 334 -0.81 -3.19 4.49
C GLY A 334 -0.12 -4.53 4.21
N ALA A 335 -0.19 -5.00 2.96
CA ALA A 335 0.44 -6.25 2.51
C ALA A 335 1.96 -6.11 2.35
N TYR A 336 2.65 -5.89 3.47
CA TYR A 336 4.09 -5.65 3.52
C TYR A 336 4.89 -6.94 3.32
N PHE A 337 4.56 -7.98 4.11
CA PHE A 337 5.21 -9.32 4.12
C PHE A 337 4.31 -10.44 3.60
N GLY A 338 3.16 -10.10 3.02
CA GLY A 338 2.18 -11.08 2.59
C GLY A 338 0.78 -10.52 2.63
N LEU A 339 -0.15 -11.29 2.07
CA LEU A 339 -1.52 -10.84 1.83
C LEU A 339 -2.33 -10.71 3.13
N ALA A 340 -2.00 -11.52 4.14
CA ALA A 340 -2.63 -11.50 5.46
C ALA A 340 -2.22 -10.32 6.35
N ALA A 341 -1.14 -9.59 6.02
CA ALA A 341 -0.71 -8.38 6.73
C ALA A 341 -0.60 -8.51 8.28
N LEU A 342 -0.25 -9.71 8.78
CA LEU A 342 -0.28 -10.05 10.21
C LEU A 342 0.80 -9.33 11.04
N ILE A 343 1.96 -9.07 10.44
CA ILE A 343 3.16 -8.54 11.12
C ILE A 343 3.56 -7.23 10.47
N GLY A 344 3.81 -6.21 11.29
CA GLY A 344 4.31 -4.91 10.89
C GLY A 344 5.84 -4.87 10.80
N PRO A 345 6.40 -3.98 9.96
CA PRO A 345 7.84 -3.86 9.78
C PRO A 345 8.47 -3.05 10.93
N TYR A 346 8.53 -3.64 12.11
CA TYR A 346 9.17 -3.10 13.32
C TYR A 346 9.91 -4.26 14.00
N ASN A 347 11.14 -4.05 14.45
CA ASN A 347 11.90 -5.08 15.18
C ASN A 347 11.88 -6.45 14.48
N LEU A 348 12.18 -6.49 13.17
CA LEU A 348 11.96 -7.68 12.35
C LEU A 348 13.20 -8.07 11.56
N LEU A 349 13.41 -9.37 11.44
CA LEU A 349 14.29 -9.99 10.46
C LEU A 349 13.47 -11.09 9.77
N ASP A 350 13.53 -11.15 8.44
CA ASP A 350 12.83 -12.19 7.70
C ASP A 350 13.62 -12.76 6.52
N ALA A 351 13.16 -13.92 6.06
CA ALA A 351 13.57 -14.51 4.81
C ALA A 351 12.32 -15.02 4.07
N HIS A 352 12.04 -14.40 2.92
CA HIS A 352 10.79 -14.58 2.19
C HIS A 352 11.04 -15.02 0.73
N PRO A 353 11.44 -16.28 0.50
CA PRO A 353 11.44 -16.85 -0.83
C PRO A 353 10.02 -16.90 -1.42
N TYR A 354 9.93 -16.63 -2.72
CA TYR A 354 8.68 -16.73 -3.47
C TYR A 354 8.92 -17.25 -4.87
N PHE A 355 7.85 -17.78 -5.46
CA PHE A 355 7.81 -18.14 -6.86
C PHE A 355 6.48 -17.75 -7.49
N GLN A 356 6.51 -17.52 -8.80
CA GLN A 356 5.36 -17.12 -9.58
C GLN A 356 5.37 -17.83 -10.93
N PHE A 357 4.21 -18.28 -11.39
CA PHE A 357 4.00 -18.93 -12.67
C PHE A 357 2.95 -18.17 -13.48
N ASN A 358 3.27 -17.87 -14.73
CA ASN A 358 2.30 -17.33 -15.68
C ASN A 358 1.56 -18.51 -16.34
N LEU A 359 0.49 -18.98 -15.71
CA LEU A 359 -0.33 -20.08 -16.22
C LEU A 359 -0.92 -19.73 -17.59
N THR A 360 -1.34 -18.48 -17.77
CA THR A 360 -1.69 -17.87 -19.06
C THR A 360 -1.24 -16.41 -19.10
N LYS A 361 -1.54 -15.67 -20.18
CA LYS A 361 -1.32 -14.21 -20.23
C LYS A 361 -2.18 -13.42 -19.23
N LYS A 362 -3.24 -14.02 -18.70
CA LYS A 362 -4.23 -13.39 -17.82
C LYS A 362 -4.27 -14.01 -16.43
N LEU A 363 -3.76 -15.23 -16.26
CA LEU A 363 -3.83 -16.03 -15.04
C LEU A 363 -2.42 -16.27 -14.50
N VAL A 364 -2.18 -15.78 -13.29
CA VAL A 364 -0.91 -15.86 -12.59
C VAL A 364 -1.12 -16.61 -11.29
N PHE A 365 -0.28 -17.61 -11.03
CA PHE A 365 -0.22 -18.26 -9.72
C PHE A 365 1.06 -17.82 -9.02
N SER A 366 0.98 -17.48 -7.74
CA SER A 366 2.12 -17.16 -6.89
C SER A 366 2.02 -17.92 -5.58
N ALA A 367 3.18 -18.24 -5.02
CA ALA A 367 3.28 -18.73 -3.66
C ALA A 367 4.60 -18.27 -3.04
N ASP A 368 4.58 -18.15 -1.72
CA ASP A 368 5.66 -17.59 -0.95
C ASP A 368 5.74 -18.26 0.41
N TYR A 369 6.93 -18.28 0.99
CA TYR A 369 7.15 -18.84 2.31
C TYR A 369 8.02 -17.90 3.12
N ASP A 370 7.45 -17.29 4.14
CA ASP A 370 8.11 -16.28 4.96
C ASP A 370 8.50 -16.85 6.33
N LEU A 371 9.68 -16.48 6.81
CA LEU A 371 10.24 -16.91 8.08
C LEU A 371 10.53 -15.66 8.92
N PHE A 372 9.87 -15.53 10.07
CA PHE A 372 9.91 -14.31 10.86
C PHE A 372 10.66 -14.46 12.18
N TRP A 373 11.58 -13.54 12.43
CA TRP A 373 12.26 -13.37 13.71
C TRP A 373 12.21 -11.93 14.20
N ARG A 374 12.17 -11.74 15.51
CA ARG A 374 12.43 -10.45 16.13
C ARG A 374 13.90 -10.07 15.96
N MET A 375 14.17 -8.86 15.49
CA MET A 375 15.54 -8.37 15.33
C MET A 375 16.26 -8.30 16.69
N ASN A 376 15.58 -7.79 17.73
CA ASN A 376 16.00 -7.72 19.12
C ASN A 376 14.93 -8.30 20.06
N ARG A 377 15.39 -8.91 21.17
CA ARG A 377 14.50 -9.52 22.18
C ARG A 377 13.87 -8.46 23.10
N ASN A 378 14.50 -7.31 23.23
CA ASN A 378 14.10 -6.21 24.12
C ASN A 378 13.20 -5.19 23.40
N ASP A 379 12.39 -5.67 22.45
CA ASP A 379 11.40 -4.88 21.77
C ASP A 379 10.24 -5.79 21.33
N GLY A 380 9.09 -5.17 21.10
CA GLY A 380 7.83 -5.84 20.83
C GLY A 380 7.72 -6.42 19.43
N LEU A 381 6.62 -7.15 19.24
CA LEU A 381 6.05 -7.46 17.92
C LEU A 381 4.95 -6.44 17.64
N TYR A 382 4.94 -5.89 16.43
CA TYR A 382 4.03 -4.81 16.05
C TYR A 382 3.14 -5.23 14.89
N ALA A 383 1.96 -4.65 14.81
CA ALA A 383 1.08 -4.70 13.64
C ALA A 383 1.52 -3.67 12.61
N VAL A 384 1.02 -3.77 11.37
CA VAL A 384 1.40 -2.87 10.26
C VAL A 384 1.09 -1.41 10.54
N ASN A 385 0.07 -1.13 11.35
CA ASN A 385 -0.29 0.23 11.78
C ASN A 385 0.56 0.76 12.95
N GLY A 386 1.52 -0.02 13.45
CA GLY A 386 2.40 0.33 14.56
C GLY A 386 1.83 0.03 15.95
N LYS A 387 0.68 -0.63 16.06
CA LYS A 387 0.18 -1.14 17.35
C LYS A 387 1.13 -2.23 17.87
N VAL A 388 1.58 -2.11 19.12
CA VAL A 388 2.28 -3.20 19.81
C VAL A 388 1.29 -4.35 20.01
N ILE A 389 1.57 -5.50 19.40
CA ILE A 389 0.77 -6.73 19.56
C ILE A 389 1.17 -7.41 20.87
N TYR A 390 2.47 -7.68 21.02
CA TYR A 390 3.06 -8.27 22.22
C TYR A 390 4.33 -7.52 22.58
N SER A 391 4.49 -7.21 23.87
CA SER A 391 5.73 -6.63 24.39
C SER A 391 6.88 -7.63 24.30
N GLY A 392 8.10 -7.14 24.09
CA GLY A 392 9.30 -7.97 24.16
C GLY A 392 9.53 -8.55 25.56
N LYS A 393 8.93 -7.95 26.60
CA LYS A 393 8.93 -8.46 27.98
C LYS A 393 8.05 -9.70 28.17
N ALA A 394 7.17 -10.03 27.21
CA ALA A 394 6.26 -11.16 27.30
C ALA A 394 6.90 -12.50 26.90
N GLY A 395 8.11 -12.49 26.34
CA GLY A 395 8.79 -13.72 25.91
C GLY A 395 10.23 -13.46 25.51
N SER A 396 11.09 -14.43 25.74
CA SER A 396 12.51 -14.30 25.40
C SER A 396 12.78 -14.65 23.94
N SER A 397 12.02 -15.56 23.32
CA SER A 397 12.36 -16.10 22.00
C SER A 397 12.34 -15.05 20.89
N LYS A 398 13.27 -15.14 19.94
CA LYS A 398 13.23 -14.33 18.71
C LYS A 398 12.28 -14.90 17.67
N GLN A 399 11.98 -16.20 17.69
CA GLN A 399 11.22 -16.83 16.61
C GLN A 399 9.74 -16.46 16.69
N ILE A 400 9.27 -15.66 15.74
CA ILE A 400 7.86 -15.23 15.66
C ILE A 400 7.04 -16.34 15.02
N GLY A 401 7.46 -16.85 13.87
CA GLY A 401 6.72 -17.89 13.16
C GLY A 401 7.14 -18.05 11.71
N ARG A 402 6.31 -18.75 10.94
CA ARG A 402 6.52 -19.02 9.52
C ARG A 402 5.19 -18.98 8.79
N GLN A 403 5.18 -18.50 7.56
CA GLN A 403 3.97 -18.28 6.79
C GLN A 403 4.11 -18.91 5.42
N LEU A 404 3.11 -19.67 4.98
CA LEU A 404 2.97 -20.13 3.61
C LEU A 404 1.81 -19.35 2.96
N GLY A 405 2.12 -18.56 1.94
CA GLY A 405 1.16 -17.82 1.13
C GLY A 405 0.96 -18.46 -0.24
N GLY A 406 -0.26 -18.36 -0.76
CA GLY A 406 -0.58 -18.73 -2.13
C GLY A 406 -1.67 -17.83 -2.70
N ALA A 407 -1.52 -17.41 -3.96
CA ALA A 407 -2.53 -16.63 -4.66
C ALA A 407 -2.69 -17.02 -6.12
N LEU A 408 -3.92 -16.91 -6.60
CA LEU A 408 -4.29 -17.03 -8.00
C LEU A 408 -4.93 -15.72 -8.46
N GLU A 409 -4.26 -15.03 -9.37
CA GLU A 409 -4.68 -13.73 -9.88
C GLU A 409 -5.14 -13.85 -11.34
N TYR A 410 -6.37 -13.40 -11.61
CA TYR A 410 -6.98 -13.47 -12.93
C TYR A 410 -7.43 -12.09 -13.42
N THR A 411 -6.70 -11.55 -14.39
CA THR A 411 -7.06 -10.33 -15.12
C THR A 411 -7.97 -10.70 -16.29
N ILE A 412 -9.28 -10.74 -16.05
CA ILE A 412 -10.27 -11.12 -17.08
C ILE A 412 -10.18 -10.17 -18.28
N ASN A 413 -10.16 -8.87 -17.99
CA ASN A 413 -9.92 -7.77 -18.92
C ASN A 413 -9.40 -6.56 -18.12
N LYS A 414 -9.21 -5.41 -18.78
CA LYS A 414 -8.71 -4.21 -18.09
C LYS A 414 -9.63 -3.71 -16.97
N TYR A 415 -10.93 -3.99 -17.04
CA TYR A 415 -11.93 -3.53 -16.08
C TYR A 415 -12.07 -4.47 -14.88
N LEU A 416 -11.98 -5.78 -15.11
CA LEU A 416 -12.32 -6.79 -14.13
C LEU A 416 -11.13 -7.67 -13.74
N TYR A 417 -10.84 -7.69 -12.44
CA TYR A 417 -9.80 -8.46 -11.81
C TYR A 417 -10.37 -9.35 -10.71
N LEU A 418 -9.87 -10.58 -10.61
CA LEU A 418 -10.18 -11.53 -9.55
C LEU A 418 -8.89 -12.00 -8.87
N ARG A 419 -8.92 -12.19 -7.56
CA ARG A 419 -7.87 -12.87 -6.80
C ARG A 419 -8.46 -13.85 -5.82
N GLN A 420 -7.87 -15.03 -5.74
CA GLN A 420 -8.07 -15.99 -4.67
C GLN A 420 -6.77 -16.13 -3.91
N GLU A 421 -6.82 -16.10 -2.58
CA GLU A 421 -5.63 -16.16 -1.73
C GLU A 421 -5.84 -17.05 -0.51
N ILE A 422 -4.76 -17.69 -0.09
CA ILE A 422 -4.69 -18.48 1.13
C ILE A 422 -3.39 -18.15 1.86
N THR A 423 -3.43 -18.12 3.19
CA THR A 423 -2.26 -17.95 4.03
C THR A 423 -2.37 -18.87 5.22
N TRP A 424 -1.37 -19.72 5.41
CA TRP A 424 -1.21 -20.51 6.63
C TRP A 424 -0.02 -19.98 7.42
N PHE A 425 -0.24 -19.58 8.67
CA PHE A 425 0.80 -19.10 9.56
C PHE A 425 0.98 -20.09 10.72
N SER A 426 2.18 -20.62 10.88
CA SER A 426 2.55 -21.44 12.03
C SER A 426 3.25 -20.60 13.10
N ALA A 427 2.65 -20.58 14.30
CA ALA A 427 3.13 -19.79 15.42
C ALA A 427 4.45 -20.33 15.99
N GLY A 428 5.44 -19.45 16.07
CA GLY A 428 6.75 -19.71 16.68
C GLY A 428 6.72 -19.58 18.20
N HIS A 429 7.87 -19.84 18.81
CA HIS A 429 8.01 -19.84 20.27
C HIS A 429 7.63 -18.50 20.92
N PHE A 430 7.97 -17.35 20.31
CA PHE A 430 7.64 -16.06 20.91
C PHE A 430 6.14 -15.86 21.08
N LEU A 431 5.34 -16.22 20.07
CA LEU A 431 3.88 -16.08 20.12
C LEU A 431 3.23 -17.02 21.14
N LYS A 432 3.85 -18.19 21.37
CA LYS A 432 3.41 -19.17 22.39
C LYS A 432 3.83 -18.78 23.81
N GLU A 433 4.91 -18.02 23.94
CA GLU A 433 5.34 -17.43 25.21
C GLU A 433 4.46 -16.21 25.57
N ALA A 434 4.18 -15.35 24.59
CA ALA A 434 3.52 -14.07 24.82
C ALA A 434 1.98 -14.12 24.80
N GLY A 435 1.38 -15.16 24.22
CA GLY A 435 -0.07 -15.27 24.04
C GLY A 435 -0.53 -16.69 23.68
N PRO A 436 -1.74 -16.86 23.11
CA PRO A 436 -2.29 -18.18 22.82
C PRO A 436 -1.47 -18.99 21.80
N GLY A 437 -0.76 -18.30 20.89
CA GLY A 437 0.18 -18.91 19.96
C GLY A 437 -0.43 -19.99 19.05
N LYS A 438 -1.67 -19.80 18.63
CA LYS A 438 -2.33 -20.71 17.66
C LYS A 438 -1.89 -20.39 16.23
N ASP A 439 -1.88 -21.43 15.40
CA ASP A 439 -1.68 -21.29 13.98
C ASP A 439 -2.90 -20.61 13.32
N ILE A 440 -2.66 -19.78 12.31
CA ILE A 440 -3.68 -19.03 11.58
C ILE A 440 -3.88 -19.67 10.22
N LEU A 441 -5.14 -19.80 9.80
CA LEU A 441 -5.49 -20.02 8.40
C LEU A 441 -6.32 -18.83 7.93
N MET A 442 -5.91 -18.18 6.86
CA MET A 442 -6.67 -17.14 6.18
C MET A 442 -7.00 -17.61 4.77
N ALA A 443 -8.26 -17.44 4.36
CA ALA A 443 -8.67 -17.52 2.96
C ALA A 443 -9.29 -16.18 2.54
N GLY A 444 -8.99 -15.74 1.32
CA GLY A 444 -9.46 -14.47 0.79
C GLY A 444 -9.92 -14.59 -0.66
N SER A 445 -11.01 -13.91 -1.00
CA SER A 445 -11.50 -13.76 -2.37
C SER A 445 -11.69 -12.28 -2.66
N THR A 446 -11.04 -11.77 -3.70
CA THR A 446 -11.15 -10.36 -4.12
C THR A 446 -11.69 -10.27 -5.55
N ILE A 447 -12.64 -9.37 -5.77
CA ILE A 447 -13.09 -8.93 -7.09
C ILE A 447 -12.97 -7.41 -7.16
N THR A 448 -12.37 -6.91 -8.23
CA THR A 448 -12.21 -5.47 -8.47
C THR A 448 -12.70 -5.12 -9.86
N LEU A 449 -13.62 -4.16 -9.93
CA LEU A 449 -14.06 -3.49 -11.13
C LEU A 449 -13.47 -2.07 -11.17
N LYS A 450 -12.87 -1.69 -12.29
CA LYS A 450 -12.38 -0.32 -12.56
C LYS A 450 -13.00 0.19 -13.85
N PHE A 451 -13.26 1.48 -13.92
CA PHE A 451 -13.80 2.12 -15.12
C PHE A 451 -13.48 3.61 -15.19
#